data_AF-A0A4Q3EF35-F1
#
_entry.id   AF-A0A4Q3EF35-F1
#
_cell.length_a   1.000
_cell.length_b   1.000
_cell.length_c   1.000
_cell.angle_alpha   90.00
_cell.angle_beta   90.00
_cell.angle_gamma   90.00
#
_symmetry.space_group_name_H-M   'P 1'
#
loop_
_entity.id
_entity.type
_entity.pdbx_description
1 polymer ?
#
loop_
_entity_poly.entity_id
_entity_poly.type
_entity_poly.pdbx_seq_one_letter_code
_entity_poly.pdbx_strand_id
1 'polypeptide(L)'
;MKPLLKQTTMNKILLILISIILLASCSGKKVATDSDVFYTCSMDPQVVSDKPGNCPICGMPLTAVKKSSVANTDDIELSDQQIQLGNIRTDTIAKSNIGNTIELTGSLNINAAQTASVNARVMGRIERLYVKTTGNYIAKGAPVYEIYSEELNNAKQEYISALQRRSLFDEQSVIDFDQLIKSARNKLRLWGMTENQVKALETQKQAPLTTTYYSTESGYVTSVNVTEGGYVMEGGIVLQLANLSTLWAEAQVFTSQMYRIPRGALATVEVPG
;
A
#
# COMPACT_ATOMS: atom_id res chain seq x y z
N MET A 1 -84.98 52.49 14.61
CA MET A 1 -85.78 53.30 15.56
C MET A 1 -84.99 53.39 16.84
N LYS A 2 -84.25 54.49 17.03
CA LYS A 2 -84.62 55.68 17.83
C LYS A 2 -84.44 55.45 19.36
N PRO A 3 -84.03 56.50 20.08
CA PRO A 3 -82.87 56.49 20.98
C PRO A 3 -83.27 56.94 22.41
N LEU A 4 -82.37 57.65 23.11
CA LEU A 4 -82.60 58.63 24.20
C LEU A 4 -82.19 58.13 25.61
N LEU A 5 -81.15 58.72 26.20
CA LEU A 5 -81.11 59.93 27.07
C LEU A 5 -81.06 59.48 28.55
N LYS A 6 -79.93 59.70 29.26
CA LYS A 6 -79.50 60.97 29.88
C LYS A 6 -80.35 61.35 31.09
N GLN A 7 -79.78 61.22 32.29
CA GLN A 7 -79.85 62.18 33.41
C GLN A 7 -79.03 61.59 34.58
N THR A 8 -77.76 61.94 34.78
CA THR A 8 -77.21 63.19 35.33
C THR A 8 -78.01 63.80 36.48
N THR A 9 -77.31 63.86 37.62
CA THR A 9 -77.25 65.00 38.54
C THR A 9 -78.49 65.28 39.37
N MET A 10 -78.73 64.44 40.38
CA MET A 10 -79.23 64.97 41.65
C MET A 10 -78.85 64.03 42.78
N ASN A 11 -78.31 64.61 43.85
CA ASN A 11 -77.93 63.96 45.10
C ASN A 11 -76.67 63.08 45.13
N LYS A 12 -75.64 63.60 44.46
CA LYS A 12 -74.22 63.55 44.89
C LYS A 12 -73.95 63.99 46.36
N ILE A 13 -75.00 64.29 47.14
CA ILE A 13 -74.95 64.72 48.54
C ILE A 13 -75.28 63.55 49.50
N LEU A 14 -76.01 62.52 49.03
CA LEU A 14 -76.21 61.29 49.82
C LEU A 14 -74.98 60.34 49.74
N LEU A 15 -74.14 60.55 48.73
CA LEU A 15 -72.91 59.80 48.45
C LEU A 15 -71.72 60.14 49.38
N ILE A 16 -71.81 61.20 50.19
CA ILE A 16 -70.73 61.58 51.13
C ILE A 16 -70.98 61.01 52.54
N LEU A 17 -72.23 60.70 52.90
CA LEU A 17 -72.55 60.18 54.24
C LEU A 17 -72.43 58.65 54.38
N ILE A 18 -72.41 57.91 53.27
CA ILE A 18 -72.19 56.45 53.25
C ILE A 18 -70.70 56.11 53.06
N SER A 19 -69.86 57.11 52.79
CA SER A 19 -68.40 57.01 52.68
C SER A 19 -67.66 56.71 54.00
N ILE A 20 -68.37 56.65 55.14
CA ILE A 20 -67.77 56.45 56.47
C ILE A 20 -67.94 54.99 56.99
N ILE A 21 -68.64 54.11 56.26
CA ILE A 21 -68.77 52.68 56.62
C ILE A 21 -67.67 51.82 55.98
N LEU A 22 -66.58 52.43 55.50
CA LEU A 22 -65.54 51.75 54.71
C LEU A 22 -64.31 51.23 55.50
N LEU A 23 -64.40 51.02 56.81
CA LEU A 23 -63.26 50.53 57.61
C LEU A 23 -63.64 49.41 58.58
N ALA A 24 -64.13 48.27 58.06
CA ALA A 24 -64.07 46.99 58.77
C ALA A 24 -64.41 45.79 57.85
N SER A 25 -63.56 45.43 56.88
CA SER A 25 -63.46 44.02 56.43
C SER A 25 -62.27 43.79 55.49
N CYS A 26 -61.24 43.11 55.98
CA CYS A 26 -60.21 42.47 55.17
C CYS A 26 -60.48 40.96 55.14
N SER A 27 -60.44 40.33 53.95
CA SER A 27 -59.64 39.13 53.71
C SER A 27 -59.72 38.63 52.26
N GLY A 28 -58.56 38.42 51.63
CA GLY A 28 -58.35 37.29 50.70
C GLY A 28 -58.16 37.60 49.20
N LYS A 29 -56.97 38.05 48.78
CA LYS A 29 -56.49 37.89 47.38
C LYS A 29 -55.67 36.60 47.27
N LYS A 30 -56.06 35.68 46.36
CA LYS A 30 -55.22 34.56 45.90
C LYS A 30 -54.55 34.95 44.58
N VAL A 31 -53.23 34.89 44.54
CA VAL A 31 -52.40 34.98 43.34
C VAL A 31 -52.36 33.58 42.72
N ALA A 32 -52.70 33.48 41.43
CA ALA A 32 -52.61 32.23 40.67
C ALA A 32 -51.15 32.01 40.24
N THR A 33 -50.57 30.87 40.61
CA THR A 33 -49.22 30.47 40.21
C THR A 33 -49.31 29.68 38.90
N ASP A 34 -48.54 30.13 37.92
CA ASP A 34 -48.27 29.45 36.66
C ASP A 34 -47.66 28.06 36.94
N SER A 35 -48.29 26.98 36.46
CA SER A 35 -48.03 25.59 36.87
C SER A 35 -46.80 24.95 36.25
N ASP A 36 -45.95 25.74 35.61
CA ASP A 36 -44.86 25.27 34.74
C ASP A 36 -43.45 25.55 35.30
N VAL A 37 -43.35 25.91 36.59
CA VAL A 37 -42.08 26.20 37.27
C VAL A 37 -41.99 25.43 38.60
N PHE A 38 -40.92 24.65 38.78
CA PHE A 38 -40.56 24.01 40.04
C PHE A 38 -39.22 24.54 40.56
N TYR A 39 -38.91 24.36 41.83
CA TYR A 39 -37.73 24.91 42.51
C TYR A 39 -36.86 23.79 43.07
N THR A 40 -35.53 23.84 42.88
CA THR A 40 -34.58 22.80 43.35
C THR A 40 -33.26 23.36 43.95
N CYS A 41 -32.56 22.63 44.84
CA CYS A 41 -31.25 23.06 45.42
C CYS A 41 -30.13 22.64 44.47
N SER A 42 -29.24 23.57 44.10
CA SER A 42 -28.09 23.28 43.24
C SER A 42 -27.13 22.23 43.81
N MET A 43 -27.14 22.03 45.14
CA MET A 43 -26.30 21.04 45.82
C MET A 43 -27.01 19.70 46.06
N ASP A 44 -28.35 19.71 46.19
CA ASP A 44 -29.19 18.54 46.43
C ASP A 44 -30.35 18.49 45.39
N PRO A 45 -30.10 18.03 44.16
CA PRO A 45 -31.08 18.07 43.07
C PRO A 45 -32.32 17.21 43.30
N GLN A 46 -32.31 16.33 44.30
CA GLN A 46 -33.43 15.46 44.67
C GLN A 46 -34.55 16.24 45.39
N VAL A 47 -34.25 17.44 45.92
CA VAL A 47 -35.24 18.31 46.57
C VAL A 47 -35.93 19.14 45.48
N VAL A 48 -37.21 18.85 45.25
CA VAL A 48 -38.07 19.56 44.29
C VAL A 48 -39.27 20.14 45.02
N SER A 49 -39.58 21.42 44.81
CA SER A 49 -40.68 22.15 45.46
C SER A 49 -41.43 23.03 44.46
N ASP A 50 -42.76 23.13 44.58
CA ASP A 50 -43.57 24.01 43.72
C ASP A 50 -43.55 25.48 44.16
N LYS A 51 -42.85 25.80 45.27
CA LYS A 51 -42.80 27.12 45.87
C LYS A 51 -41.36 27.57 46.13
N PRO A 52 -41.06 28.88 46.01
CA PRO A 52 -39.78 29.43 46.44
C PRO A 52 -39.56 29.17 47.93
N GLY A 53 -38.33 28.81 48.31
CA GLY A 53 -37.97 28.53 49.69
C GLY A 53 -36.52 28.14 49.83
N ASN A 54 -36.10 27.76 51.04
CA ASN A 54 -34.77 27.22 51.29
C ASN A 54 -34.83 25.70 51.30
N CYS A 55 -33.76 25.07 50.84
CA CYS A 55 -33.63 23.63 50.89
C CYS A 55 -33.58 23.14 52.34
N PRO A 56 -34.38 22.13 52.71
CA PRO A 56 -34.39 21.57 54.06
C PRO A 56 -33.13 20.76 54.40
N ILE A 57 -32.29 20.45 53.41
CA ILE A 57 -31.02 19.71 53.59
C ILE A 57 -29.85 20.70 53.64
N CYS A 58 -29.60 21.41 52.53
CA CYS A 58 -28.46 22.33 52.37
C CYS A 58 -28.68 23.71 53.03
N GLY A 59 -29.92 24.09 53.34
CA GLY A 59 -30.27 25.43 53.85
C GLY A 59 -30.16 26.58 52.83
N MET A 60 -29.63 26.31 51.63
CA MET A 60 -29.49 27.29 50.55
C MET A 60 -30.83 27.57 49.84
N PRO A 61 -31.03 28.77 49.25
CA PRO A 61 -32.25 29.12 48.53
C PRO A 61 -32.44 28.23 47.29
N LEU A 62 -33.65 27.74 47.09
CA LEU A 62 -34.04 26.94 45.94
C LEU A 62 -34.12 27.82 44.69
N THR A 63 -33.58 27.33 43.58
CA THR A 63 -33.56 28.02 42.28
C THR A 63 -34.73 27.54 41.42
N ALA A 64 -35.38 28.48 40.72
CA ALA A 64 -36.52 28.20 39.85
C ALA A 64 -36.08 27.55 38.53
N VAL A 65 -36.69 26.43 38.18
CA VAL A 65 -36.47 25.65 36.95
C VAL A 65 -37.82 25.49 36.25
N LYS A 66 -37.87 25.86 34.95
CA LYS A 66 -39.07 25.66 34.13
C LYS A 66 -39.19 24.19 33.75
N LYS A 67 -40.41 23.66 33.82
CA LYS A 67 -40.74 22.31 33.36
C LYS A 67 -40.74 22.35 31.83
N SER A 68 -39.74 21.76 31.20
CA SER A 68 -39.79 21.52 29.75
C SER A 68 -40.90 20.52 29.48
N SER A 69 -41.85 20.85 28.61
CA SER A 69 -42.84 19.90 28.11
C SER A 69 -42.14 18.93 27.16
N VAL A 70 -41.54 17.87 27.71
CA VAL A 70 -40.86 16.82 26.93
C VAL A 70 -41.93 16.02 26.18
N ALA A 71 -42.03 16.26 24.88
CA ALA A 71 -42.70 15.35 23.97
C ALA A 71 -41.72 14.20 23.69
N ASN A 72 -42.08 12.99 24.15
CA ASN A 72 -41.37 11.69 24.07
C ASN A 72 -40.67 11.26 25.36
N THR A 73 -41.10 10.12 25.90
CA THR A 73 -40.63 9.50 27.16
C THR A 73 -39.27 8.81 27.06
N ASP A 74 -38.63 8.85 25.89
CA ASP A 74 -37.37 8.15 25.61
C ASP A 74 -36.15 9.09 25.59
N ASP A 75 -36.36 10.41 25.74
CA ASP A 75 -35.30 11.41 25.72
C ASP A 75 -35.03 11.96 27.13
N ILE A 76 -33.74 12.21 27.43
CA ILE A 76 -33.29 12.85 28.67
C ILE A 76 -32.75 14.23 28.31
N GLU A 77 -33.35 15.27 28.87
CA GLU A 77 -32.86 16.64 28.76
C GLU A 77 -31.82 16.94 29.85
N LEU A 78 -30.69 17.54 29.46
CA LEU A 78 -29.64 18.00 30.35
C LEU A 78 -29.38 19.48 30.13
N SER A 79 -29.10 20.22 31.21
CA SER A 79 -28.67 21.63 31.11
C SER A 79 -27.20 21.74 30.72
N ASP A 80 -26.81 22.88 30.15
CA ASP A 80 -25.43 23.16 29.74
C ASP A 80 -24.41 22.99 30.89
N GLN A 81 -24.78 23.36 32.12
CA GLN A 81 -23.95 23.17 33.31
C GLN A 81 -23.75 21.70 33.66
N GLN A 82 -24.80 20.87 33.50
CA GLN A 82 -24.71 19.42 33.74
C GLN A 82 -23.83 18.73 32.68
N ILE A 83 -23.93 19.16 31.42
CA ILE A 83 -23.05 18.69 30.33
C ILE A 83 -21.60 19.04 30.64
N GLN A 84 -21.33 20.26 31.12
CA GLN A 84 -19.98 20.73 31.44
C GLN A 84 -19.38 20.04 32.67
N LEU A 85 -20.14 19.92 33.77
CA LEU A 85 -19.68 19.23 34.99
C LEU A 85 -19.53 17.72 34.78
N GLY A 86 -20.38 17.13 33.93
CA GLY A 86 -20.29 15.73 33.51
C GLY A 86 -19.19 15.45 32.50
N ASN A 87 -18.48 16.49 32.00
CA ASN A 87 -17.49 16.40 30.91
C ASN A 87 -18.01 15.59 29.71
N ILE A 88 -19.29 15.79 29.38
CA ILE A 88 -19.95 15.07 28.29
C ILE A 88 -19.38 15.60 26.97
N ARG A 89 -18.79 14.70 26.19
CA ARG A 89 -18.28 14.98 24.84
C ARG A 89 -19.09 14.19 23.85
N THR A 90 -19.47 14.86 22.77
CA THR A 90 -20.17 14.24 21.64
C THR A 90 -19.22 14.14 20.46
N ASP A 91 -19.46 13.15 19.61
CA ASP A 91 -18.83 13.04 18.31
C ASP A 91 -19.93 12.71 17.29
N THR A 92 -19.75 13.16 16.06
CA THR A 92 -20.72 12.94 14.99
C THR A 92 -20.60 11.52 14.42
N ILE A 93 -21.73 10.87 14.15
CA ILE A 93 -21.73 9.57 13.50
C ILE A 93 -21.34 9.76 12.02
N ALA A 94 -20.23 9.16 11.62
CA ALA A 94 -19.79 9.12 10.23
C ALA A 94 -19.62 7.67 9.76
N LYS A 95 -19.97 7.41 8.50
CA LYS A 95 -19.53 6.19 7.82
C LYS A 95 -18.04 6.34 7.51
N SER A 96 -17.21 5.76 8.36
CA SER A 96 -15.77 5.68 8.14
C SER A 96 -15.36 4.24 7.86
N ASN A 97 -14.39 4.06 6.97
CA ASN A 97 -13.78 2.76 6.76
C ASN A 97 -12.77 2.56 7.90
N ILE A 98 -13.11 1.71 8.88
CA ILE A 98 -12.18 1.31 9.93
C ILE A 98 -11.19 0.35 9.27
N GLY A 99 -10.16 0.92 8.65
CA GLY A 99 -9.11 0.17 7.98
C GLY A 99 -8.33 -0.65 9.00
N ASN A 100 -8.63 -1.94 9.09
CA ASN A 100 -7.78 -2.88 9.80
C ASN A 100 -6.54 -3.14 8.94
N THR A 101 -5.50 -2.35 9.15
CA THR A 101 -4.17 -2.63 8.58
C THR A 101 -3.64 -3.91 9.20
N ILE A 102 -3.13 -4.81 8.37
CA ILE A 102 -2.38 -5.99 8.82
C ILE A 102 -0.93 -5.75 8.44
N GLU A 103 -0.07 -5.79 9.43
CA GLU A 103 1.37 -5.76 9.22
C GLU A 103 1.85 -7.19 9.04
N LEU A 104 2.49 -7.43 7.90
CA LEU A 104 3.05 -8.72 7.55
C LEU A 104 4.55 -8.54 7.39
N THR A 105 5.31 -9.45 7.97
CA THR A 105 6.73 -9.55 7.66
C THR A 105 6.91 -10.30 6.34
N GLY A 106 7.88 -9.86 5.55
CA GLY A 106 8.16 -10.43 4.25
C GLY A 106 9.63 -10.35 3.90
N SER A 107 9.98 -10.98 2.79
CA SER A 107 11.32 -10.95 2.20
C SER A 107 11.27 -10.36 0.80
N LEU A 108 12.32 -9.63 0.44
CA LEU A 108 12.55 -9.21 -0.94
C LEU A 108 13.31 -10.32 -1.66
N ASN A 109 12.67 -10.89 -2.67
CA ASN A 109 13.23 -11.93 -3.52
C ASN A 109 13.49 -11.40 -4.93
N ILE A 110 14.41 -12.05 -5.62
CA ILE A 110 14.70 -11.78 -7.02
C ILE A 110 13.50 -12.20 -7.86
N ASN A 111 13.12 -11.35 -8.82
CA ASN A 111 12.09 -11.70 -9.78
C ASN A 111 12.55 -12.88 -10.66
N ALA A 112 12.01 -14.08 -10.39
CA ALA A 112 12.35 -15.30 -11.11
C ALA A 112 12.07 -15.21 -12.62
N ALA A 113 11.08 -14.40 -13.02
CA ALA A 113 10.76 -14.17 -14.43
C ALA A 113 11.79 -13.30 -15.17
N GLN A 114 12.67 -12.59 -14.44
CA GLN A 114 13.75 -11.77 -14.99
C GLN A 114 15.13 -12.34 -14.67
N THR A 115 15.24 -13.67 -14.69
CA THR A 115 16.51 -14.38 -14.58
C THR A 115 16.96 -14.88 -15.95
N ALA A 116 18.26 -14.89 -16.18
CA ALA A 116 18.89 -15.41 -17.38
C ALA A 116 20.05 -16.32 -16.99
N SER A 117 20.27 -17.40 -17.74
CA SER A 117 21.40 -18.29 -17.54
C SER A 117 22.36 -18.21 -18.72
N VAL A 118 23.66 -18.19 -18.42
CA VAL A 118 24.72 -18.35 -19.40
C VAL A 118 25.17 -19.80 -19.34
N ASN A 119 24.89 -20.55 -20.40
CA ASN A 119 25.16 -21.98 -20.47
C ASN A 119 26.36 -22.27 -21.38
N ALA A 120 27.03 -23.39 -21.12
CA ALA A 120 28.05 -23.94 -22.00
C ALA A 120 27.38 -24.51 -23.26
N ARG A 121 27.83 -24.07 -24.43
CA ARG A 121 27.33 -24.57 -25.73
C ARG A 121 28.09 -25.77 -26.26
N VAL A 122 29.25 -26.05 -25.67
CA VAL A 122 30.09 -27.21 -25.97
C VAL A 122 30.68 -27.70 -24.67
N MET A 123 31.00 -28.98 -24.60
CA MET A 123 31.76 -29.51 -23.48
C MET A 123 33.22 -29.09 -23.55
N GLY A 124 33.85 -28.88 -22.40
CA GLY A 124 35.26 -28.48 -22.34
C GLY A 124 35.73 -28.05 -20.96
N ARG A 125 37.00 -27.68 -20.86
CA ARG A 125 37.62 -27.17 -19.64
C ARG A 125 37.58 -25.64 -19.63
N ILE A 126 37.12 -25.07 -18.52
CA ILE A 126 37.16 -23.63 -18.31
C ILE A 126 38.61 -23.21 -18.05
N GLU A 127 39.18 -22.44 -18.96
CA GLU A 127 40.56 -21.95 -18.86
C GLU A 127 40.63 -20.63 -18.09
N ARG A 128 39.61 -19.77 -18.26
CA ARG A 128 39.54 -18.47 -17.59
C ARG A 128 38.11 -18.06 -17.31
N LEU A 129 37.87 -17.50 -16.13
CA LEU A 129 36.62 -16.86 -15.75
C LEU A 129 36.86 -15.36 -15.59
N TYR A 130 36.14 -14.56 -16.39
CA TYR A 130 36.19 -13.11 -16.28
C TYR A 130 35.41 -12.60 -15.08
N VAL A 131 34.41 -13.37 -14.62
CA VAL A 131 33.60 -13.04 -13.44
C VAL A 131 33.61 -14.21 -12.47
N LYS A 132 34.12 -13.95 -11.27
CA LYS A 132 34.38 -14.97 -10.23
C LYS A 132 33.50 -14.82 -8.99
N THR A 133 32.82 -13.69 -8.87
CA THR A 133 32.07 -13.31 -7.67
C THR A 133 30.63 -12.94 -8.03
N THR A 134 29.72 -13.20 -7.10
CA THR A 134 28.33 -12.78 -7.18
C THR A 134 28.21 -11.28 -6.90
N GLY A 135 27.10 -10.66 -7.32
CA GLY A 135 26.82 -9.24 -7.15
C GLY A 135 27.46 -8.32 -8.19
N ASN A 136 28.35 -8.81 -9.06
CA ASN A 136 28.87 -7.99 -10.16
C ASN A 136 27.83 -7.84 -11.27
N TYR A 137 27.76 -6.63 -11.85
CA TYR A 137 26.94 -6.37 -13.01
C TYR A 137 27.67 -6.74 -14.30
N ILE A 138 27.00 -7.45 -15.20
CA ILE A 138 27.49 -7.84 -16.52
C ILE A 138 26.60 -7.20 -17.58
N ALA A 139 27.21 -6.50 -18.54
CA ALA A 139 26.52 -5.98 -19.71
C ALA A 139 26.35 -7.06 -20.80
N LYS A 140 25.33 -6.90 -21.64
CA LYS A 140 25.15 -7.74 -22.82
C LYS A 140 26.37 -7.62 -23.74
N GLY A 141 26.93 -8.76 -24.14
CA GLY A 141 28.15 -8.85 -24.96
C GLY A 141 29.46 -8.78 -24.19
N ALA A 142 29.45 -8.66 -22.85
CA ALA A 142 30.68 -8.72 -22.06
C ALA A 142 31.27 -10.14 -22.03
N PRO A 143 32.60 -10.31 -22.01
CA PRO A 143 33.24 -11.63 -21.92
C PRO A 143 32.97 -12.27 -20.57
N VAL A 144 32.62 -13.56 -20.58
CA VAL A 144 32.21 -14.30 -19.38
C VAL A 144 33.23 -15.35 -19.00
N TYR A 145 33.57 -16.23 -19.93
CA TYR A 145 34.53 -17.31 -19.71
C TYR A 145 35.26 -17.67 -21.00
N GLU A 146 36.41 -18.32 -20.85
CA GLU A 146 37.14 -18.98 -21.93
C GLU A 146 37.14 -20.48 -21.69
N ILE A 147 36.87 -21.23 -22.76
CA ILE A 147 36.82 -22.68 -22.71
C ILE A 147 37.77 -23.30 -23.72
N TYR A 148 38.51 -24.32 -23.29
CA TYR A 148 39.19 -25.27 -24.14
C TYR A 148 38.25 -26.44 -24.43
N SER A 149 37.92 -26.65 -25.71
CA SER A 149 37.09 -27.77 -26.15
C SER A 149 37.74 -28.42 -27.36
N GLU A 150 38.05 -29.71 -27.23
CA GLU A 150 38.64 -30.50 -28.31
C GLU A 150 37.72 -30.55 -29.53
N GLU A 151 36.43 -30.79 -29.31
CA GLU A 151 35.44 -30.87 -30.38
C GLU A 151 35.30 -29.54 -31.13
N LEU A 152 35.23 -28.42 -30.40
CA LEU A 152 35.19 -27.09 -31.00
C LEU A 152 36.47 -26.80 -31.79
N ASN A 153 37.63 -27.18 -31.27
CA ASN A 153 38.92 -26.99 -31.96
C ASN A 153 39.01 -27.82 -33.24
N ASN A 154 38.52 -29.06 -33.22
CA ASN A 154 38.43 -29.90 -34.42
C ASN A 154 37.53 -29.25 -35.49
N ALA A 155 36.38 -28.70 -35.12
CA ALA A 155 35.52 -28.00 -36.07
C ALA A 155 36.14 -26.69 -36.60
N LYS A 156 36.91 -25.95 -35.79
CA LYS A 156 37.67 -24.79 -36.28
C LYS A 156 38.69 -25.21 -37.35
N GLN A 157 39.41 -26.30 -37.11
CA GLN A 157 40.39 -26.85 -38.07
C GLN A 157 39.72 -27.35 -39.35
N GLU A 158 38.55 -27.98 -39.23
CA GLU A 158 37.73 -28.41 -40.36
C GLU A 158 37.30 -27.20 -41.23
N TYR A 159 36.82 -26.12 -40.61
CA TYR A 159 36.46 -24.87 -41.30
C TYR A 159 37.65 -24.23 -42.01
N ILE A 160 38.80 -24.11 -41.34
CA ILE A 160 40.02 -23.54 -41.93
C ILE A 160 40.51 -24.42 -43.08
N SER A 161 40.48 -25.74 -42.93
CA SER A 161 40.88 -26.68 -43.99
C SER A 161 39.95 -26.59 -45.20
N ALA A 162 38.65 -26.39 -45.00
CA ALA A 162 37.69 -26.17 -46.09
C ALA A 162 37.99 -24.85 -46.85
N LEU A 163 38.30 -23.77 -46.12
CA LEU A 163 38.72 -22.50 -46.73
C LEU A 163 40.01 -22.65 -47.56
N GLN A 164 40.99 -23.40 -47.05
CA GLN A 164 42.24 -23.66 -47.76
C GLN A 164 41.99 -24.46 -49.04
N ARG A 165 41.17 -25.52 -49.00
CA ARG A 165 40.82 -26.31 -50.18
C ARG A 165 40.13 -25.48 -51.25
N ARG A 166 39.17 -24.63 -50.87
CA ARG A 166 38.54 -23.68 -51.81
C ARG A 166 39.58 -22.82 -52.51
N SER A 167 40.55 -22.26 -51.78
CA SER A 167 41.59 -21.42 -52.39
C SER A 167 42.55 -22.17 -53.34
N LEU A 168 42.56 -23.50 -53.30
CA LEU A 168 43.41 -24.34 -54.16
C LEU A 168 42.68 -24.86 -55.40
N PHE A 169 41.34 -24.87 -55.40
CA PHE A 169 40.52 -25.45 -56.46
C PHE A 169 39.45 -24.43 -56.88
N ASP A 170 39.83 -23.48 -57.74
CA ASP A 170 38.99 -22.31 -58.02
C ASP A 170 37.94 -22.51 -59.13
N GLU A 171 38.07 -23.50 -60.05
CA GLU A 171 37.10 -23.58 -61.18
C GLU A 171 36.74 -24.98 -61.75
N GLN A 172 37.46 -26.08 -61.45
CA GLN A 172 37.20 -27.40 -62.09
C GLN A 172 36.72 -28.53 -61.14
N SER A 173 36.43 -28.25 -59.87
CA SER A 173 35.95 -29.28 -58.96
C SER A 173 34.43 -29.46 -59.02
N VAL A 174 33.96 -30.72 -59.14
CA VAL A 174 32.54 -31.11 -59.03
C VAL A 174 31.97 -30.83 -57.62
N ILE A 175 32.83 -30.51 -56.66
CA ILE A 175 32.48 -30.31 -55.24
C ILE A 175 32.14 -28.83 -54.99
N ASP A 176 30.93 -28.58 -54.47
CA ASP A 176 30.51 -27.25 -53.99
C ASP A 176 31.16 -26.93 -52.63
N PHE A 177 32.36 -26.34 -52.69
CA PHE A 177 33.09 -25.90 -51.50
C PHE A 177 32.39 -24.75 -50.77
N ASP A 178 31.59 -23.94 -51.46
CA ASP A 178 30.82 -22.85 -50.86
C ASP A 178 29.78 -23.38 -49.88
N GLN A 179 29.04 -24.42 -50.27
CA GLN A 179 28.08 -25.09 -49.40
C GLN A 179 28.77 -25.73 -48.18
N LEU A 180 29.93 -26.34 -48.36
CA LEU A 180 30.71 -26.94 -47.26
C LEU A 180 31.16 -25.89 -46.25
N ILE A 181 31.75 -24.78 -46.73
CA ILE A 181 32.21 -23.67 -45.89
C ILE A 181 31.03 -23.04 -45.14
N LYS A 182 29.88 -22.85 -45.82
CA LYS A 182 28.67 -22.33 -45.19
C LYS A 182 28.17 -23.24 -44.08
N SER A 183 28.19 -24.56 -44.29
CA SER A 183 27.77 -25.54 -43.28
C SER A 183 28.70 -25.56 -42.08
N ALA A 184 30.02 -25.54 -42.31
CA ALA A 184 31.02 -25.45 -41.25
C ALA A 184 30.93 -24.13 -40.46
N ARG A 185 30.69 -23.00 -41.14
CA ARG A 185 30.41 -21.70 -40.49
C ARG A 185 29.19 -21.77 -39.58
N ASN A 186 28.09 -22.35 -40.07
CA ASN A 186 26.87 -22.50 -39.29
C ASN A 186 27.09 -23.38 -38.05
N LYS A 187 27.85 -24.48 -38.18
CA LYS A 187 28.23 -25.34 -37.06
C LYS A 187 28.95 -24.55 -35.95
N LEU A 188 29.96 -23.75 -36.30
CA LEU A 188 30.69 -22.91 -35.35
C LEU A 188 29.79 -21.88 -34.64
N ARG A 189 28.83 -21.29 -35.38
CA ARG A 189 27.86 -20.34 -34.81
C ARG A 189 26.90 -21.01 -33.82
N LEU A 190 26.41 -22.21 -34.14
CA LEU A 190 25.52 -22.98 -33.25
C LEU A 190 26.22 -23.31 -31.94
N TRP A 191 27.50 -23.65 -32.02
CA TRP A 191 28.40 -23.87 -30.88
C TRP A 191 28.80 -22.57 -30.15
N GLY A 192 28.33 -21.41 -30.61
CA GLY A 192 28.39 -20.15 -29.88
C GLY A 192 29.53 -19.23 -30.24
N MET A 193 30.30 -19.53 -31.29
CA MET A 193 31.23 -18.54 -31.83
C MET A 193 30.47 -17.38 -32.46
N THR A 194 30.92 -16.17 -32.18
CA THR A 194 30.38 -14.94 -32.79
C THR A 194 30.84 -14.81 -34.24
N GLU A 195 30.11 -14.04 -35.05
CA GLU A 195 30.52 -13.75 -36.44
C GLU A 195 31.94 -13.19 -36.54
N ASN A 196 32.30 -12.32 -35.60
CA ASN A 196 33.63 -11.71 -35.54
C ASN A 196 34.71 -12.76 -35.27
N GLN A 197 34.45 -13.73 -34.39
CA GLN A 197 35.37 -14.83 -34.12
C GLN A 197 35.50 -15.75 -35.32
N VAL A 198 34.40 -16.10 -36.00
CA VAL A 198 34.46 -16.96 -37.20
C VAL A 198 35.16 -16.26 -38.35
N LYS A 199 34.92 -14.96 -38.55
CA LYS A 199 35.64 -14.14 -39.54
C LYS A 199 37.13 -14.01 -39.21
N ALA A 200 37.50 -13.94 -37.94
CA ALA A 200 38.90 -13.92 -37.53
C ALA A 200 39.64 -15.22 -37.95
N LEU A 201 38.98 -16.38 -37.90
CA LEU A 201 39.56 -17.65 -38.40
C LEU A 201 39.86 -17.60 -39.90
N GLU A 202 38.99 -16.95 -40.68
CA GLU A 202 39.15 -16.79 -42.13
C GLU A 202 40.36 -15.91 -42.47
N THR A 203 40.50 -14.78 -41.77
CA THR A 203 41.61 -13.84 -42.00
C THR A 203 42.94 -14.36 -41.46
N GLN A 204 42.96 -14.90 -40.23
CA GLN A 204 44.19 -15.28 -39.54
C GLN A 204 44.67 -16.69 -39.95
N LYS A 205 43.77 -17.54 -40.47
CA LYS A 205 44.04 -18.96 -40.79
C LYS A 205 44.63 -19.76 -39.62
N GLN A 206 44.39 -19.30 -38.39
CA GLN A 206 44.82 -19.93 -37.15
C GLN A 206 43.60 -20.13 -36.26
N ALA A 207 43.53 -21.30 -35.62
CA ALA A 207 42.49 -21.61 -34.63
C ALA A 207 43.09 -21.53 -33.22
N PRO A 208 42.77 -20.49 -32.44
CA PRO A 208 43.13 -20.45 -31.02
C PRO A 208 42.57 -21.68 -30.30
N LEU A 209 43.35 -22.24 -29.38
CA LEU A 209 42.96 -23.41 -28.58
C LEU A 209 41.79 -23.13 -27.65
N THR A 210 41.59 -21.87 -27.25
CA THR A 210 40.49 -21.44 -26.40
C THR A 210 39.49 -20.59 -27.17
N THR A 211 38.24 -20.57 -26.72
CA THR A 211 37.19 -19.69 -27.25
C THR A 211 36.58 -18.91 -26.10
N THR A 212 36.53 -17.58 -26.24
CA THR A 212 35.83 -16.69 -25.32
C THR A 212 34.34 -16.68 -25.61
N TYR A 213 33.52 -16.90 -24.59
CA TYR A 213 32.07 -16.79 -24.65
C TYR A 213 31.60 -15.50 -23.97
N TYR A 214 30.58 -14.88 -24.56
CA TYR A 214 30.05 -13.58 -24.16
C TYR A 214 28.63 -13.71 -23.59
N SER A 215 28.24 -12.77 -22.75
CA SER A 215 26.91 -12.75 -22.17
C SER A 215 25.86 -12.37 -23.22
N THR A 216 24.77 -13.13 -23.31
CA THR A 216 23.65 -12.81 -24.20
C THR A 216 22.70 -11.78 -23.60
N GLU A 217 22.69 -11.65 -22.28
CA GLU A 217 21.80 -10.75 -21.52
C GLU A 217 22.59 -9.92 -20.51
N SER A 218 21.99 -8.83 -20.03
CA SER A 218 22.56 -7.99 -18.97
C SER A 218 21.91 -8.29 -17.63
N GLY A 219 22.70 -8.26 -16.56
CA GLY A 219 22.18 -8.46 -15.20
C GLY A 219 23.28 -8.59 -14.15
N TYR A 220 22.86 -8.73 -12.90
CA TYR A 220 23.74 -8.99 -11.76
C TYR A 220 23.97 -10.48 -11.61
N VAL A 221 25.21 -10.88 -11.36
CA VAL A 221 25.56 -12.30 -11.14
C VAL A 221 24.98 -12.78 -9.82
N THR A 222 24.08 -13.75 -9.88
CA THR A 222 23.48 -14.37 -8.70
C THR A 222 24.22 -15.62 -8.29
N SER A 223 24.73 -16.40 -9.24
CA SER A 223 25.54 -17.58 -8.98
C SER A 223 26.60 -17.81 -10.06
N VAL A 224 27.73 -18.36 -9.63
CA VAL A 224 28.82 -18.85 -10.47
C VAL A 224 28.94 -20.34 -10.18
N ASN A 225 28.62 -21.20 -11.15
CA ASN A 225 28.50 -22.65 -10.95
C ASN A 225 29.74 -23.44 -11.39
N VAL A 226 30.79 -22.74 -11.82
CA VAL A 226 32.00 -23.33 -12.39
C VAL A 226 33.24 -22.65 -11.83
N THR A 227 34.37 -23.33 -11.91
CA THR A 227 35.67 -22.82 -11.48
C THR A 227 36.68 -22.91 -12.62
N GLU A 228 37.71 -22.07 -12.59
CA GLU A 228 38.85 -22.18 -13.52
C GLU A 228 39.56 -23.53 -13.32
N GLY A 229 39.92 -24.18 -14.43
CA GLY A 229 40.43 -25.56 -14.47
C GLY A 229 39.34 -26.64 -14.40
N GLY A 230 38.10 -26.29 -14.05
CA GLY A 230 36.97 -27.20 -14.01
C GLY A 230 36.47 -27.57 -15.41
N TYR A 231 35.88 -28.75 -15.54
CA TYR A 231 35.19 -29.19 -16.76
C TYR A 231 33.71 -28.86 -16.71
N VAL A 232 33.16 -28.47 -17.86
CA VAL A 232 31.73 -28.21 -18.05
C VAL A 232 31.19 -29.09 -19.17
N MET A 233 29.96 -29.56 -18.97
CA MET A 233 29.21 -30.31 -19.96
C MET A 233 28.43 -29.34 -20.86
N GLU A 234 28.11 -29.78 -22.09
CA GLU A 234 27.17 -29.05 -22.94
C GLU A 234 25.82 -28.88 -22.24
N GLY A 235 25.24 -27.67 -22.33
CA GLY A 235 24.02 -27.29 -21.62
C GLY A 235 24.24 -26.91 -20.15
N GLY A 236 25.42 -27.20 -19.57
CA GLY A 236 25.74 -26.87 -18.19
C GLY A 236 25.67 -25.38 -17.90
N ILE A 237 25.13 -25.01 -16.74
CA ILE A 237 25.02 -23.61 -16.31
C ILE A 237 26.39 -23.13 -15.85
N VAL A 238 26.88 -22.03 -16.45
CA VAL A 238 28.14 -21.38 -16.04
C VAL A 238 27.82 -20.26 -15.06
N LEU A 239 26.97 -19.31 -15.48
CA LEU A 239 26.52 -18.19 -14.67
C LEU A 239 24.99 -18.09 -14.65
N GLN A 240 24.45 -17.59 -13.55
CA GLN A 240 23.10 -17.05 -13.49
C GLN A 240 23.14 -15.54 -13.29
N LEU A 241 22.30 -14.85 -14.06
CA LEU A 241 22.12 -13.41 -14.06
C LEU A 241 20.69 -13.11 -13.63
N ALA A 242 20.52 -12.04 -12.86
CA ALA A 242 19.20 -11.50 -12.54
C ALA A 242 19.15 -10.01 -12.81
N ASN A 243 18.02 -9.56 -13.33
CA ASN A 243 17.71 -8.14 -13.35
C ASN A 243 17.16 -7.73 -11.98
N LEU A 244 17.89 -6.88 -11.27
CA LEU A 244 17.50 -6.37 -9.94
C LEU A 244 16.67 -5.07 -10.02
N SER A 245 16.29 -4.60 -11.21
CA SER A 245 15.40 -3.46 -11.38
C SER A 245 13.97 -3.73 -10.91
N THR A 246 13.56 -5.00 -10.86
CA THR A 246 12.31 -5.40 -10.23
C THR A 246 12.57 -6.51 -9.22
N LEU A 247 11.97 -6.38 -8.05
CA LEU A 247 12.04 -7.36 -6.98
C LEU A 247 10.62 -7.81 -6.62
N TRP A 248 10.48 -9.03 -6.13
CA TRP A 248 9.24 -9.53 -5.56
C TRP A 248 9.25 -9.31 -4.06
N ALA A 249 8.21 -8.65 -3.54
CA ALA A 249 7.96 -8.58 -2.11
C ALA A 249 7.02 -9.72 -1.72
N GLU A 250 7.55 -10.71 -1.02
CA GLU A 250 6.81 -11.89 -0.59
C GLU A 250 6.56 -11.79 0.91
N ALA A 251 5.28 -11.72 1.30
CA ALA A 251 4.85 -11.69 2.69
C ALA A 251 4.10 -12.96 3.06
N GLN A 252 4.31 -13.45 4.28
CA GLN A 252 3.66 -14.67 4.75
C GLN A 252 2.38 -14.31 5.50
N VAL A 253 1.25 -14.85 5.05
CA VAL A 253 -0.08 -14.61 5.65
C VAL A 253 -0.57 -15.88 6.30
N PHE A 254 -0.96 -15.78 7.58
CA PHE A 254 -1.62 -16.90 8.25
C PHE A 254 -2.98 -17.18 7.61
N THR A 255 -3.32 -18.46 7.46
CA THR A 255 -4.60 -18.89 6.88
C THR A 255 -5.81 -18.30 7.60
N SER A 256 -5.72 -18.14 8.93
CA SER A 256 -6.73 -17.49 9.76
C SER A 256 -6.96 -16.01 9.44
N GLN A 257 -5.98 -15.34 8.82
CA GLN A 257 -6.04 -13.92 8.47
C GLN A 257 -6.35 -13.67 6.99
N MET A 258 -6.37 -14.72 6.15
CA MET A 258 -6.59 -14.62 4.70
C MET A 258 -7.92 -13.94 4.35
N TYR A 259 -8.98 -14.15 5.14
CA TYR A 259 -10.29 -13.52 4.91
C TYR A 259 -10.26 -11.98 4.98
N ARG A 260 -9.21 -11.41 5.59
CA ARG A 260 -9.05 -9.96 5.76
C ARG A 260 -8.35 -9.30 4.57
N ILE A 261 -7.86 -10.08 3.60
CA ILE A 261 -7.13 -9.59 2.42
C ILE A 261 -7.99 -9.82 1.16
N PRO A 262 -8.87 -8.88 0.81
CA PRO A 262 -9.62 -8.98 -0.44
C PRO A 262 -8.71 -8.79 -1.66
N ARG A 263 -9.11 -9.34 -2.81
CA ARG A 263 -8.41 -9.09 -4.08
C ARG A 263 -8.47 -7.59 -4.42
N GLY A 264 -7.31 -7.02 -4.75
CA GLY A 264 -7.18 -5.59 -5.03
C GLY A 264 -6.96 -4.70 -3.80
N ALA A 265 -6.73 -5.29 -2.61
CA ALA A 265 -6.27 -4.53 -1.46
C ALA A 265 -4.97 -3.77 -1.78
N LEU A 266 -4.87 -2.54 -1.30
CA LEU A 266 -3.65 -1.76 -1.39
C LEU A 266 -2.64 -2.29 -0.37
N ALA A 267 -1.40 -2.47 -0.81
CA ALA A 267 -0.29 -2.89 0.03
C ALA A 267 0.78 -1.80 0.00
N THR A 268 1.26 -1.41 1.18
CA THR A 268 2.43 -0.55 1.33
C THR A 268 3.60 -1.44 1.76
N VAL A 269 4.70 -1.38 1.00
CA VAL A 269 5.91 -2.11 1.33
C VAL A 269 6.90 -1.13 1.94
N GLU A 270 7.30 -1.38 3.19
CA GLU A 270 8.32 -0.63 3.88
C GLU A 270 9.57 -1.51 4.03
N VAL A 271 10.71 -1.01 3.56
CA VAL A 271 11.99 -1.70 3.68
C VAL A 271 12.80 -0.97 4.75
N PRO A 272 13.19 -1.63 5.84
CA PRO A 272 14.02 -0.99 6.87
C PRO A 272 15.35 -0.58 6.24
N GLY A 273 15.61 0.73 6.25
CA GLY A 273 16.85 1.35 5.76
C GLY A 273 17.85 1.63 6.87
#